data_AF-A0A343TND0-F1
#
_entry.id   AF-A0A343TND0-F1
#
_cell.length_a   1.000
_cell.length_b   1.000
_cell.length_c   1.000
_cell.angle_alpha   90.00
_cell.angle_beta   90.00
_cell.angle_gamma   90.00
#
_symmetry.space_group_name_H-M   'P 1'
#
loop_
_entity.id
_entity.type
_entity.pdbx_description
1 polymer ?
#
loop_
_entity_poly.entity_id
_entity_poly.type
_entity_poly.pdbx_seq_one_letter_code
_entity_poly.pdbx_strand_id
1 'polypeptide(L)' 'MTDAGLLSRTAYDEVPPRVEYEPTEKARALFPAFGHLHVWAHEYELATETE' A
#
# COMPACT_ATOMS: atom_id res chain seq x y z
N MET A 1 -9.86 -4.60 0.43
CA MET A 1 -8.47 -4.96 0.83
C MET A 1 -8.39 -5.52 2.25
N THR A 2 -9.16 -5.00 3.21
CA THR A 2 -9.33 -5.59 4.55
C THR A 2 -9.85 -7.03 4.46
N ASP A 3 -10.92 -7.28 3.68
CA ASP A 3 -11.48 -8.64 3.49
C ASP A 3 -10.50 -9.62 2.83
N ALA A 4 -9.58 -9.11 2.01
CA ALA A 4 -8.52 -9.91 1.39
C ALA A 4 -7.35 -10.21 2.35
N GLY A 5 -7.38 -9.66 3.56
CA GLY A 5 -6.33 -9.78 4.57
C GLY A 5 -5.08 -8.93 4.27
N LEU A 6 -5.20 -7.90 3.43
CA LEU A 6 -4.08 -7.04 3.04
C LEU A 6 -3.97 -5.78 3.91
N LEU A 7 -5.07 -5.34 4.50
CA LEU A 7 -5.07 -4.20 5.41
C LEU A 7 -5.62 -4.61 6.78
N SER A 8 -4.93 -4.19 7.84
CA SER A 8 -5.47 -4.07 9.19
C SER A 8 -6.29 -2.78 9.28
N ARG A 9 -7.40 -2.80 10.02
CA ARG A 9 -8.24 -1.63 10.27
C ARG A 9 -8.37 -1.43 11.77
N THR A 10 -7.95 -0.27 12.26
CA THR A 10 -8.07 0.11 13.67
C THR A 10 -8.94 1.36 13.78
N ALA A 11 -10.02 1.29 14.57
CA ALA A 11 -10.89 2.43 14.85
C ALA A 11 -10.58 2.97 16.24
N TYR A 12 -10.39 4.29 16.34
CA TYR A 12 -10.13 5.00 17.58
C TYR A 12 -11.34 5.86 17.92
N ASP A 13 -11.92 5.61 19.09
CA ASP A 13 -13.03 6.38 19.63
C ASP A 13 -12.50 7.60 20.42
N GLU A 14 -11.81 8.48 19.68
CA GLU A 14 -11.28 9.76 20.18
C GLU A 14 -12.06 10.93 19.57
N VAL A 15 -11.80 12.16 20.02
CA VAL A 15 -12.42 13.36 19.43
C VAL A 15 -11.32 14.19 18.75
N PRO A 16 -11.35 14.35 17.41
CA PRO A 16 -12.30 13.78 16.45
C PRO A 16 -12.06 12.28 16.20
N PRO A 17 -13.11 11.49 15.87
CA PRO A 17 -12.95 10.05 15.65
C PRO A 17 -12.09 9.77 14.43
N ARG A 18 -11.22 8.76 14.54
CA ARG A 18 -10.26 8.36 13.50
C ARG A 18 -10.35 6.86 13.19
N VAL A 19 -10.08 6.51 11.94
CA VAL A 19 -9.82 5.13 11.52
C VAL A 19 -8.47 5.10 10.81
N GLU A 20 -7.61 4.17 11.21
CA GLU A 20 -6.32 3.92 10.58
C GLU A 20 -6.34 2.60 9.83
N TYR A 21 -5.59 2.57 8.72
CA TYR A 21 -5.38 1.39 7.90
C TYR A 21 -3.89 1.15 7.76
N GLU A 22 -3.46 -0.08 8.04
CA GLU A 22 -2.05 -0.46 7.97
C GLU A 22 -1.89 -1.71 7.10
N PRO A 23 -0.79 -1.82 6.34
CA PRO A 23 -0.50 -3.04 5.59
C PRO A 23 -0.23 -4.20 6.55
N THR A 24 -0.86 -5.34 6.30
CA THR A 24 -0.54 -6.59 7.02
C THR A 24 0.81 -7.15 6.56
N GLU A 25 1.33 -8.15 7.27
CA GLU A 25 2.52 -8.89 6.83
C GLU A 25 2.31 -9.51 5.42
N LYS A 26 1.10 -10.04 5.16
CA LYS A 26 0.70 -10.55 3.84
C LYS A 26 0.79 -9.47 2.75
N ALA A 27 0.40 -8.23 3.03
CA ALA A 27 0.54 -7.14 2.08
C ALA A 27 1.99 -6.70 1.91
N ARG A 28 2.78 -6.63 2.99
CA ARG A 28 4.22 -6.29 2.93
C ARG A 28 4.99 -7.32 2.11
N ALA A 29 4.61 -8.59 2.17
CA ALA A 29 5.21 -9.64 1.35
C ALA A 29 5.01 -9.41 -0.18
N LEU A 30 4.05 -8.58 -0.60
CA LEU A 30 3.87 -8.19 -2.00
C LEU A 30 4.78 -7.04 -2.44
N PHE A 31 5.40 -6.31 -1.51
CA PHE A 31 6.22 -5.13 -1.84
C PHE A 31 7.37 -5.44 -2.81
N PRO A 32 8.09 -6.57 -2.71
CA PRO A 32 9.12 -6.91 -3.70
C PRO A 32 8.57 -7.01 -5.13
N ALA A 33 7.37 -7.57 -5.31
CA ALA A 33 6.74 -7.67 -6.62
C ALA A 33 6.43 -6.27 -7.21
N PHE A 34 5.91 -5.36 -6.38
CA PHE A 34 5.73 -3.96 -6.78
C PHE A 34 7.06 -3.26 -7.07
N GLY A 35 8.11 -3.56 -6.31
CA GLY A 35 9.46 -3.06 -6.57
C GLY A 35 10.00 -3.51 -7.93
N HIS A 36 9.81 -4.77 -8.30
CA HIS A 36 10.22 -5.27 -9.63
C HIS A 36 9.41 -4.62 -10.75
N LEU A 37 8.10 -4.45 -10.57
CA LEU A 37 7.25 -3.72 -11.51
C LEU A 37 7.68 -2.26 -11.65
N HIS A 38 8.08 -1.62 -10.55
CA HIS A 38 8.58 -0.25 -10.57
C HIS A 38 9.91 -0.13 -11.33
N VAL A 39 10.86 -1.04 -11.09
CA VAL A 39 12.13 -1.09 -11.83
C VAL A 39 11.86 -1.28 -13.33
N TRP A 40 11.01 -2.26 -13.68
CA TRP A 40 10.61 -2.48 -15.06
C TRP A 40 9.98 -1.22 -15.69
N ALA A 41 9.04 -0.58 -14.99
CA ALA A 41 8.40 0.64 -15.50
C ALA A 41 9.42 1.77 -15.72
N HIS A 42 10.42 1.90 -14.85
CA HIS A 42 11.49 2.86 -15.00
C HIS A 42 12.40 2.54 -16.19
N GLU A 43 12.76 1.28 -16.41
CA GLU A 43 13.60 0.85 -17.55
C GLU A 43 12.97 1.18 -18.91
N TYR A 44 11.65 1.22 -18.98
CA TYR A 44 10.89 1.53 -20.19
C TYR A 44 10.31 2.96 -20.20
N GLU A 45 10.78 3.84 -19.31
CA GLU A 45 10.37 5.25 -19.22
C GLU A 45 8.84 5.43 -19.10
N LEU A 46 8.16 4.46 -18.47
CA LEU A 46 6.70 4.47 -18.29
C LEU A 46 6.27 5.26 -17.04
N ALA A 47 7.21 5.60 -16.17
CA ALA A 47 6.96 6.50 -15.04
C ALA A 47 6.90 7.93 -15.55
N THR A 48 5.69 8.47 -15.70
CA THR A 48 5.49 9.88 -16.07
C THR A 48 6.04 10.79 -14.98
N GLU A 49 6.74 11.86 -15.36
CA GLU A 49 7.09 12.95 -14.45
C GLU A 49 5.81 13.43 -13.74
N THR A 50 5.82 13.34 -12.41
CA THR A 50 4.73 13.91 -11.60
C THR A 50 4.97 15.41 -11.56
N GLU A 51 4.21 16.17 -12.35
CA GLU A 51 4.10 17.64 -12.24
C GLU A 51 3.51 18.06 -10.88
#